data_AF-A0A9E2ENR1-F1
#
_entry.id   AF-A0A9E2ENR1-F1
#
_cell.length_a   1.000
_cell.length_b   1.000
_cell.length_c   1.000
_cell.angle_alpha   90.00
_cell.angle_beta   90.00
_cell.angle_gamma   90.00
#
_symmetry.space_group_name_H-M   'P 1'
#
loop_
_entity.id
_entity.type
_entity.pdbx_description
1 polymer ?
#
loop_
_entity_poly.entity_id
_entity_poly.type
_entity_poly.pdbx_seq_one_letter_code
_entity_poly.pdbx_strand_id
1 'polypeptide(L)'
;MRLLCRAYKNKETWLLPKRHYHFRLIIVAVVLFTVGIPIEASNSNGDHHLEKILISNNNHFRFENNSVTQSDPEITIPDDYTVHCLDDVLPCEADDVVALGFCDGLKVTCFQSELYDGPCGGKLINTYIVTDSCGNKLSGIQTITVNDTIPPKIIAPKDITIQCLEDLQDCLTSEATATDNCSEVELSCIQGELKGDECKGIIIVTFTATDACGNTDSATQTITINDTTEPEIEDVEDFQLEDCNTSWPEYLTTTWTDNCAEGGSLNSNAGVDDGTSEDGCIQYRLYTFTITDSCGNSDTETTIVAREYDMTDPEIVDLEDFQLEDCNTSWPEYLTTTWTDNCAEGGSLNSNAGVDDGTNEDGCIQYRLYTFTITDSCGNSDTETTIVAREYDMTDPEIVDLEDF
;
A
#
# COMPACT_ATOMS: atom_id res chain seq x y z
N MET A 1 -23.28 -0.15 79.79
CA MET A 1 -23.66 1.25 79.51
C MET A 1 -25.19 1.32 79.54
N ARG A 2 -25.77 2.05 80.50
CA ARG A 2 -27.23 2.18 80.71
C ARG A 2 -27.84 3.12 79.66
N LEU A 3 -28.97 2.77 79.06
CA LEU A 3 -29.85 3.72 78.39
C LEU A 3 -31.29 3.49 78.86
N LEU A 4 -31.79 4.51 79.56
CA LEU A 4 -33.17 4.71 79.98
C LEU A 4 -34.06 4.97 78.76
N CYS A 5 -35.28 4.43 78.73
CA CYS A 5 -36.37 5.10 78.04
C CYS A 5 -37.70 4.93 78.78
N ARG A 6 -38.23 6.07 79.21
CA ARG A 6 -39.58 6.31 79.74
C ARG A 6 -40.53 6.39 78.53
N ALA A 7 -41.64 5.67 78.51
CA ALA A 7 -42.69 5.85 77.51
C ALA A 7 -43.93 6.47 78.15
N TYR A 8 -44.34 7.63 77.62
CA TYR A 8 -45.60 8.32 77.88
C TYR A 8 -46.74 7.65 77.08
N LYS A 9 -47.93 7.74 77.66
CA LYS A 9 -49.22 7.26 77.14
C LYS A 9 -49.66 8.13 75.94
N ASN A 10 -50.07 7.53 74.83
CA ASN A 10 -51.29 7.89 74.10
C ASN A 10 -51.61 6.92 72.96
N LYS A 11 -52.91 6.72 72.76
CA LYS A 11 -53.55 5.88 71.72
C LYS A 11 -53.37 6.53 70.34
N GLU A 12 -53.09 5.73 69.32
CA GLU A 12 -53.67 5.83 67.98
C GLU A 12 -53.29 4.59 67.16
N THR A 13 -54.10 4.26 66.16
CA THR A 13 -54.16 2.96 65.49
C THR A 13 -54.14 3.12 63.97
N TRP A 14 -53.50 2.15 63.27
CA TRP A 14 -53.54 1.79 61.83
C TRP A 14 -52.68 2.66 60.87
N LEU A 15 -51.98 2.20 59.80
CA LEU A 15 -51.92 0.99 58.94
C LEU A 15 -50.53 0.91 58.24
N LEU A 16 -50.07 -0.29 57.88
CA LEU A 16 -48.83 -0.59 57.12
C LEU A 16 -49.07 -0.71 55.60
N PRO A 17 -48.11 -0.32 54.73
CA PRO A 17 -48.00 -0.83 53.37
C PRO A 17 -46.90 -1.89 53.22
N LYS A 18 -47.16 -2.85 52.33
CA LYS A 18 -46.31 -4.00 51.96
C LYS A 18 -44.96 -3.58 51.37
N ARG A 19 -43.86 -4.09 51.91
CA ARG A 19 -42.77 -4.75 51.15
C ARG A 19 -41.79 -5.43 52.12
N HIS A 20 -41.46 -6.66 51.77
CA HIS A 20 -40.62 -7.59 52.51
C HIS A 20 -39.20 -7.04 52.72
N TYR A 21 -38.70 -7.10 53.95
CA TYR A 21 -37.42 -7.74 54.31
C TYR A 21 -37.19 -7.65 55.84
N HIS A 22 -36.71 -8.78 56.37
CA HIS A 22 -35.78 -8.97 57.49
C HIS A 22 -36.10 -8.56 58.95
N PHE A 23 -35.84 -9.55 59.81
CA PHE A 23 -35.19 -9.48 61.11
C PHE A 23 -35.99 -9.07 62.37
N ARG A 24 -36.19 -10.11 63.20
CA ARG A 24 -36.09 -10.16 64.67
C ARG A 24 -37.00 -9.23 65.49
N LEU A 25 -38.12 -9.80 65.94
CA LEU A 25 -38.84 -9.35 67.13
C LEU A 25 -38.66 -10.37 68.27
N ILE A 26 -37.51 -10.32 68.94
CA ILE A 26 -37.33 -10.92 70.26
C ILE A 26 -36.62 -9.86 71.08
N ILE A 27 -37.33 -9.16 71.98
CA ILE A 27 -36.76 -8.45 73.12
C ILE A 27 -37.89 -8.02 74.09
N VAL A 28 -37.67 -8.36 75.36
CA VAL A 28 -38.33 -8.01 76.63
C VAL A 28 -39.64 -8.72 77.01
N ALA A 29 -39.50 -9.93 77.56
CA ALA A 29 -40.38 -10.42 78.62
C ALA A 29 -39.59 -10.46 79.94
N VAL A 30 -39.37 -9.30 80.55
CA VAL A 30 -39.04 -9.21 81.99
C VAL A 30 -39.75 -7.97 82.53
N VAL A 31 -40.56 -8.19 83.57
CA VAL A 31 -40.95 -7.28 84.67
C VAL A 31 -42.44 -7.46 85.01
N LEU A 32 -42.65 -8.02 86.22
CA LEU A 32 -43.86 -8.01 87.08
C LEU A 32 -44.92 -9.09 86.88
N PHE A 33 -44.57 -10.29 87.38
CA PHE A 33 -45.48 -11.02 88.27
C PHE A 33 -45.75 -10.16 89.52
N THR A 34 -46.99 -9.71 89.72
CA THR A 34 -47.63 -9.47 91.04
C THR A 34 -49.08 -8.98 90.89
N VAL A 35 -49.89 -9.67 90.08
CA VAL A 35 -51.35 -9.74 90.32
C VAL A 35 -51.86 -10.97 89.57
N GLY A 36 -52.44 -11.92 90.28
CA GLY A 36 -53.00 -13.14 89.71
C GLY A 36 -54.20 -12.84 88.81
N ILE A 37 -53.94 -12.63 87.52
CA ILE A 37 -54.93 -12.47 86.47
C ILE A 37 -54.53 -13.42 85.34
N PRO A 38 -55.41 -14.33 84.88
CA PRO A 38 -55.12 -15.16 83.72
C PRO A 38 -55.06 -14.28 82.46
N ILE A 39 -54.00 -14.44 81.67
CA ILE A 39 -53.88 -13.83 80.34
C ILE A 39 -54.25 -14.92 79.33
N GLU A 40 -55.38 -14.77 78.65
CA GLU A 40 -55.65 -15.48 77.41
C GLU A 40 -54.86 -14.80 76.29
N ALA A 41 -53.94 -15.55 75.67
CA ALA A 41 -53.34 -15.19 74.40
C ALA A 41 -53.84 -16.19 73.36
N SER A 42 -54.61 -15.72 72.37
CA SER A 42 -54.89 -16.47 71.16
C SER A 42 -53.99 -15.93 70.03
N ASN A 43 -53.33 -16.85 69.33
CA ASN A 43 -52.86 -16.60 67.96
C ASN A 43 -53.58 -17.60 67.03
N SER A 44 -53.80 -17.16 65.81
CA SER A 44 -54.41 -17.95 64.74
C SER A 44 -53.41 -18.98 64.20
N ASN A 45 -53.40 -20.16 64.79
CA ASN A 45 -53.31 -21.47 64.12
C ASN A 45 -53.41 -22.53 65.21
N GLY A 46 -54.57 -23.20 65.25
CA GLY A 46 -54.89 -24.17 66.29
C GLY A 46 -53.97 -25.39 66.25
N ASP A 47 -53.12 -25.51 67.27
CA ASP A 47 -52.79 -26.77 67.94
C ASP A 47 -52.11 -26.45 69.27
N HIS A 48 -52.81 -26.69 70.38
CA HIS A 48 -52.28 -26.53 71.74
C HIS A 48 -52.42 -27.85 72.52
N HIS A 49 -51.30 -28.55 72.70
CA HIS A 49 -51.08 -29.37 73.88
C HIS A 49 -50.62 -28.44 75.02
N LEU A 50 -51.52 -28.14 75.96
CA LEU A 50 -51.18 -27.44 77.21
C LEU A 50 -51.26 -28.43 78.37
N GLU A 51 -50.10 -28.83 78.87
CA GLU A 51 -49.98 -29.63 80.10
C GLU A 51 -50.18 -28.77 81.36
N LYS A 52 -50.89 -29.34 82.32
CA LYS A 52 -51.22 -28.78 83.63
C LYS A 52 -49.97 -28.52 84.47
N ILE A 53 -49.82 -27.31 85.00
CA ILE A 53 -48.93 -27.03 86.14
C ILE A 53 -49.75 -27.12 87.43
N LEU A 54 -49.50 -28.14 88.24
CA LEU A 54 -50.01 -28.27 89.61
C LEU A 54 -49.04 -27.58 90.59
N ILE A 55 -49.52 -26.63 91.37
CA ILE A 55 -48.79 -26.08 92.51
C ILE A 55 -49.20 -26.85 93.76
N SER A 56 -48.27 -27.56 94.39
CA SER A 56 -48.42 -28.08 95.75
C SER A 56 -47.41 -27.42 96.68
N ASN A 57 -47.89 -26.95 97.84
CA ASN A 57 -47.09 -26.29 98.86
C ASN A 57 -46.17 -27.32 99.54
N ASN A 58 -44.93 -27.42 99.06
CA ASN A 58 -43.73 -27.70 99.86
C ASN A 58 -42.50 -27.38 98.99
N ASN A 59 -41.87 -26.25 99.27
CA ASN A 59 -40.80 -25.58 98.51
C ASN A 59 -39.56 -26.45 98.21
N HIS A 60 -39.65 -27.35 97.23
CA HIS A 60 -38.51 -27.92 96.52
C HIS A 60 -38.85 -27.96 95.03
N PHE A 61 -38.40 -26.95 94.27
CA PHE A 61 -38.52 -26.96 92.81
C PHE A 61 -37.44 -27.90 92.24
N ARG A 62 -37.87 -29.08 91.80
CA ARG A 62 -37.08 -29.93 90.91
C ARG A 62 -37.49 -29.53 89.49
N PHE A 63 -36.61 -28.84 88.77
CA PHE A 63 -36.82 -28.62 87.34
C PHE A 63 -36.62 -29.97 86.66
N GLU A 64 -37.71 -30.60 86.21
CA GLU A 64 -37.61 -31.67 85.22
C GLU A 64 -37.12 -31.03 83.92
N ASN A 65 -36.08 -31.63 83.34
CA ASN A 65 -35.44 -31.17 82.12
C ASN A 65 -36.48 -31.11 80.99
N ASN A 66 -36.94 -29.90 80.69
CA ASN A 66 -37.70 -29.64 79.48
C ASN A 66 -36.73 -29.83 78.31
N SER A 67 -36.89 -30.93 77.58
CA SER A 67 -36.13 -31.20 76.36
C SER A 67 -36.51 -30.14 75.33
N VAL A 68 -35.67 -29.13 75.20
CA VAL A 68 -35.72 -28.18 74.08
C VAL A 68 -35.61 -29.03 72.81
N THR A 69 -36.65 -29.07 71.99
CA THR A 69 -36.57 -29.62 70.64
C THR A 69 -35.69 -28.66 69.84
N GLN A 70 -34.39 -28.91 69.85
CA GLN A 70 -33.43 -28.24 68.98
C GLN A 70 -33.90 -28.50 67.54
N SER A 71 -34.23 -27.43 66.81
CA SER A 71 -34.43 -27.53 65.37
C SER A 71 -33.12 -28.03 64.76
N ASP A 72 -33.21 -28.96 63.81
CA ASP A 72 -32.02 -29.49 63.14
C ASP A 72 -31.16 -28.34 62.59
N PRO A 73 -29.82 -28.44 62.69
CA PRO A 73 -28.94 -27.37 62.21
C PRO A 73 -29.11 -27.18 60.70
N GLU A 74 -29.18 -25.93 60.26
CA GLU A 74 -29.32 -25.55 58.85
C GLU A 74 -28.23 -24.55 58.45
N ILE A 75 -27.76 -24.66 57.21
CA ILE A 75 -26.82 -23.73 56.57
C ILE A 75 -27.51 -23.08 55.36
N THR A 76 -27.26 -21.80 55.15
CA THR A 76 -27.52 -21.08 53.90
C THR A 76 -26.19 -20.59 53.37
N ILE A 77 -25.90 -20.91 52.11
CA ILE A 77 -24.67 -20.54 51.41
C ILE A 77 -25.02 -19.65 50.20
N PRO A 78 -24.02 -18.97 49.60
CA PRO A 78 -24.21 -18.25 48.35
C PRO A 78 -24.75 -19.12 47.20
N ASP A 79 -25.58 -18.52 46.35
CA ASP A 79 -26.11 -19.16 45.15
C ASP A 79 -25.02 -19.38 44.09
N ASP A 80 -25.22 -20.37 43.22
CA ASP A 80 -24.38 -20.62 42.05
C ASP A 80 -24.38 -19.42 41.08
N TYR A 81 -23.25 -19.15 40.43
CA TYR A 81 -23.15 -18.08 39.43
C TYR A 81 -22.16 -18.42 38.30
N THR A 82 -22.22 -17.62 37.22
CA THR A 82 -21.38 -17.76 36.03
C THR A 82 -20.59 -16.48 35.80
N VAL A 83 -19.32 -16.62 35.42
CA VAL A 83 -18.45 -15.52 34.97
C VAL A 83 -17.83 -15.85 33.62
N HIS A 84 -17.39 -14.81 32.90
CA HIS A 84 -16.68 -14.98 31.63
C HIS A 84 -15.21 -15.34 31.86
N CYS A 85 -14.52 -14.58 32.72
CA CYS A 85 -13.10 -14.80 33.00
C CYS A 85 -12.87 -15.42 34.38
N LEU A 86 -11.77 -16.16 34.51
CA LEU A 86 -11.32 -16.69 35.80
C LEU A 86 -11.00 -15.57 36.80
N ASP A 87 -10.47 -14.45 36.32
CA ASP A 87 -10.12 -13.30 37.16
C ASP A 87 -11.34 -12.59 37.77
N ASP A 88 -12.54 -12.82 37.23
CA ASP A 88 -13.79 -12.29 37.76
C ASP A 88 -14.38 -13.16 38.88
N VAL A 89 -13.79 -14.33 39.14
CA VAL A 89 -14.24 -15.22 40.22
C VAL A 89 -13.94 -14.58 41.57
N LEU A 90 -14.98 -14.39 42.37
CA LEU A 90 -14.83 -13.87 43.72
C LEU A 90 -14.12 -14.91 44.63
N PRO A 91 -13.22 -14.47 45.53
CA PRO A 91 -12.58 -15.37 46.48
C PRO A 91 -13.64 -15.99 47.39
N CYS A 92 -13.40 -17.23 47.82
CA CYS A 92 -14.33 -17.85 48.75
C CYS A 92 -14.16 -17.31 50.17
N GLU A 93 -15.19 -16.63 50.67
CA GLU A 93 -15.17 -16.01 52.00
C GLU A 93 -16.15 -16.69 52.97
N ALA A 94 -15.77 -16.75 54.24
CA ALA A 94 -16.56 -17.39 55.29
C ALA A 94 -17.77 -16.55 55.73
N ASP A 95 -17.74 -15.25 55.45
CA ASP A 95 -18.73 -14.27 55.94
C ASP A 95 -20.07 -14.35 55.21
N ASP A 96 -20.12 -15.04 54.06
CA ASP A 96 -21.33 -15.18 53.24
C ASP A 96 -22.22 -16.37 53.65
N VAL A 97 -21.84 -17.08 54.72
CA VAL A 97 -22.55 -18.26 55.22
C VAL A 97 -23.39 -17.92 56.45
N VAL A 98 -24.68 -18.24 56.39
CA VAL A 98 -25.59 -18.12 57.53
C VAL A 98 -25.86 -19.52 58.09
N ALA A 99 -25.58 -19.73 59.37
CA ALA A 99 -25.85 -21.00 60.05
C ALA A 99 -26.81 -20.80 61.24
N LEU A 100 -27.85 -21.64 61.33
CA LEU A 100 -28.87 -21.61 62.38
C LEU A 100 -28.98 -22.98 63.05
N GLY A 101 -29.40 -23.02 64.31
CA GLY A 101 -29.60 -24.27 65.06
C GLY A 101 -28.33 -24.92 65.64
N PHE A 102 -27.18 -24.26 65.53
CA PHE A 102 -25.90 -24.70 66.09
C PHE A 102 -25.66 -24.18 67.52
N CYS A 103 -24.80 -24.87 68.27
CA CYS A 103 -24.29 -24.39 69.56
C CYS A 103 -23.34 -23.18 69.38
N ASP A 104 -23.10 -22.41 70.45
CA ASP A 104 -22.19 -21.27 70.44
C ASP A 104 -20.78 -21.65 69.93
N GLY A 105 -20.01 -20.68 69.44
CA GLY A 105 -18.65 -20.93 68.96
C GLY A 105 -18.57 -21.49 67.54
N LEU A 106 -19.45 -21.01 66.66
CA LEU A 106 -19.46 -21.34 65.23
C LEU A 106 -18.13 -20.99 64.54
N LYS A 107 -17.58 -21.97 63.82
CA LYS A 107 -16.45 -21.80 62.92
C LYS A 107 -16.87 -22.19 61.51
N VAL A 108 -16.75 -21.24 60.59
CA VAL A 108 -16.94 -21.48 59.15
C VAL A 108 -15.57 -21.58 58.49
N THR A 109 -15.38 -22.60 57.66
CA THR A 109 -14.22 -22.72 56.77
C THR A 109 -14.72 -22.88 55.35
N CYS A 110 -14.17 -22.09 54.42
CA CYS A 110 -14.37 -22.33 53.00
C CYS A 110 -13.11 -22.92 52.36
N PHE A 111 -13.32 -23.82 51.40
CA PHE A 111 -12.31 -24.32 50.48
C PHE A 111 -12.81 -24.13 49.04
N GLN A 112 -12.05 -23.41 48.23
CA GLN A 112 -12.29 -23.30 46.78
C GLN A 112 -11.44 -24.36 46.06
N SER A 113 -12.04 -25.07 45.11
CA SER A 113 -11.32 -26.03 44.28
C SER A 113 -10.38 -25.33 43.29
N GLU A 114 -9.45 -26.08 42.71
CA GLU A 114 -8.81 -25.66 41.46
C GLU A 114 -9.82 -25.73 40.30
N LEU A 115 -9.57 -24.98 39.24
CA LEU A 115 -10.41 -24.96 38.05
C LEU A 115 -10.30 -26.30 37.32
N TYR A 116 -11.44 -26.97 37.16
CA TYR A 116 -11.55 -28.19 36.35
C TYR A 116 -11.97 -27.79 34.93
N ASP A 117 -11.35 -28.35 33.88
CA ASP A 117 -11.67 -28.13 32.43
C ASP A 117 -11.17 -26.82 31.77
N GLY A 118 -10.28 -26.07 32.42
CA GLY A 118 -9.61 -24.90 31.83
C GLY A 118 -10.50 -23.64 31.74
N PRO A 119 -9.99 -22.54 31.16
CA PRO A 119 -10.66 -21.23 31.19
C PRO A 119 -11.97 -21.16 30.37
N CYS A 120 -12.28 -22.18 29.56
CA CYS A 120 -13.27 -22.12 28.48
C CYS A 120 -14.50 -23.01 28.70
N GLY A 121 -14.92 -23.18 29.96
CA GLY A 121 -16.01 -24.09 30.31
C GLY A 121 -15.82 -24.79 31.65
N GLY A 122 -14.82 -24.36 32.42
CA GLY A 122 -14.50 -24.97 33.69
C GLY A 122 -15.48 -24.66 34.82
N LYS A 123 -15.43 -25.50 35.86
CA LYS A 123 -16.17 -25.29 37.10
C LYS A 123 -15.23 -25.17 38.28
N LEU A 124 -15.55 -24.21 39.15
CA LEU A 124 -14.98 -24.08 40.48
C LEU A 124 -16.04 -24.46 41.51
N ILE A 125 -15.60 -25.12 42.57
CA ILE A 125 -16.49 -25.60 43.63
C ILE A 125 -16.01 -24.96 44.94
N ASN A 126 -16.88 -24.15 45.54
CA ASN A 126 -16.70 -23.66 46.90
C ASN A 126 -17.39 -24.62 47.87
N THR A 127 -16.63 -25.17 48.81
CA THR A 127 -17.14 -26.03 49.88
C THR A 127 -17.09 -25.29 51.20
N TYR A 128 -18.27 -25.00 51.75
CA TYR A 128 -18.41 -24.37 53.06
C TYR A 128 -18.64 -25.45 54.11
N ILE A 129 -17.87 -25.42 55.21
CA ILE A 129 -18.03 -26.32 56.35
C ILE A 129 -18.23 -25.47 57.60
N VAL A 130 -19.37 -25.67 58.25
CA VAL A 130 -19.71 -25.04 59.53
C VAL A 130 -19.51 -26.07 60.64
N THR A 131 -18.73 -25.73 61.66
CA THR A 131 -18.51 -26.56 62.85
C THR A 131 -18.85 -25.77 64.11
N ASP A 132 -19.63 -26.36 65.03
CA ASP A 132 -19.88 -25.75 66.35
C ASP A 132 -18.90 -26.21 67.44
N SER A 133 -18.99 -25.62 68.63
CA SER A 133 -18.16 -25.99 69.78
C SER A 133 -18.42 -27.40 70.33
N CYS A 134 -19.56 -28.00 69.98
CA CYS A 134 -19.91 -29.37 70.35
C CYS A 134 -19.38 -30.40 69.33
N GLY A 135 -18.83 -29.94 68.20
CA GLY A 135 -18.26 -30.78 67.15
C GLY A 135 -19.24 -31.17 66.05
N ASN A 136 -20.47 -30.63 66.04
CA ASN A 136 -21.42 -30.87 64.96
C ASN A 136 -20.96 -30.16 63.69
N LYS A 137 -21.14 -30.83 62.54
CA LYS A 137 -20.71 -30.31 61.24
C LYS A 137 -21.84 -30.36 60.22
N LEU A 138 -21.91 -29.31 59.40
CA LEU A 138 -22.73 -29.30 58.20
C LEU A 138 -21.96 -28.64 57.07
N SER A 139 -22.21 -29.09 55.84
CA SER A 139 -21.52 -28.59 54.65
C SER A 139 -22.48 -28.18 53.55
N GLY A 140 -22.12 -27.14 52.80
CA GLY A 140 -22.81 -26.70 51.59
C GLY A 140 -21.82 -26.54 50.44
N ILE A 141 -22.31 -26.72 49.21
CA ILE A 141 -21.51 -26.60 47.99
C ILE A 141 -22.12 -25.51 47.10
N GLN A 142 -21.30 -24.57 46.65
CA GLN A 142 -21.62 -23.61 45.61
C GLN A 142 -20.79 -23.94 44.36
N THR A 143 -21.44 -23.99 43.21
CA THR A 143 -20.82 -24.18 41.90
C THR A 143 -20.67 -22.84 41.19
N ILE A 144 -19.45 -22.53 40.75
CA ILE A 144 -19.14 -21.38 39.93
C ILE A 144 -18.74 -21.88 38.55
N THR A 145 -19.38 -21.39 37.50
CA THR A 145 -19.07 -21.77 36.12
C THR A 145 -18.28 -20.65 35.45
N VAL A 146 -17.12 -20.98 34.89
CA VAL A 146 -16.32 -20.07 34.08
C VAL A 146 -16.53 -20.46 32.63
N ASN A 147 -17.10 -19.55 31.83
CA ASN A 147 -17.41 -19.83 30.43
C ASN A 147 -17.25 -18.56 29.60
N ASP A 148 -16.14 -18.48 28.89
CA ASP A 148 -15.90 -17.38 27.98
C ASP A 148 -16.69 -17.56 26.68
N THR A 149 -17.44 -16.52 26.33
CA THR A 149 -18.29 -16.47 25.13
C THR A 149 -18.11 -15.15 24.38
N ILE A 150 -17.15 -14.32 24.81
CA ILE A 150 -16.93 -13.00 24.24
C ILE A 150 -15.80 -13.15 23.22
N PRO A 151 -16.03 -12.83 21.94
CA PRO A 151 -14.96 -12.87 20.96
C PRO A 151 -13.87 -11.85 21.22
N PRO A 152 -12.62 -12.12 20.77
CA PRO A 152 -11.57 -11.12 20.70
C PRO A 152 -12.00 -9.86 19.98
N LYS A 153 -11.36 -8.74 20.31
CA LYS A 153 -11.41 -7.52 19.52
C LYS A 153 -10.21 -7.46 18.59
N ILE A 154 -10.45 -7.38 17.29
CA ILE A 154 -9.40 -7.25 16.26
C ILE A 154 -9.40 -5.87 15.58
N ILE A 155 -8.22 -5.39 15.23
CA ILE A 155 -7.99 -4.20 14.40
C ILE A 155 -7.05 -4.61 13.26
N ALA A 156 -7.58 -4.60 12.03
CA ALA A 156 -6.79 -4.80 10.82
C ALA A 156 -5.95 -3.57 10.47
N PRO A 157 -4.89 -3.72 9.66
CA PRO A 157 -4.16 -2.59 9.11
C PRO A 157 -5.07 -1.70 8.25
N LYS A 158 -4.62 -0.47 7.98
CA LYS A 158 -5.34 0.44 7.08
C LYS A 158 -5.23 -0.04 5.64
N ASP A 159 -6.25 0.28 4.85
CA ASP A 159 -6.22 0.10 3.40
C ASP A 159 -5.03 0.84 2.77
N ILE A 160 -4.47 0.24 1.72
CA ILE A 160 -3.32 0.78 0.99
C ILE A 160 -3.57 0.77 -0.52
N THR A 161 -2.80 1.56 -1.24
CA THR A 161 -2.75 1.55 -2.70
C THR A 161 -1.31 1.31 -3.15
N ILE A 162 -1.12 0.36 -4.04
CA ILE A 162 0.16 0.06 -4.70
C ILE A 162 0.01 0.30 -6.20
N GLN A 163 1.11 0.61 -6.87
CA GLN A 163 1.08 0.82 -8.32
C GLN A 163 1.26 -0.50 -9.06
N CYS A 164 2.19 -1.36 -8.61
CA CYS A 164 2.50 -2.61 -9.29
C CYS A 164 2.02 -3.82 -8.51
N LEU A 165 1.53 -4.84 -9.21
CA LEU A 165 1.11 -6.10 -8.58
C LEU A 165 2.29 -6.82 -7.92
N GLU A 166 3.50 -6.66 -8.43
CA GLU A 166 4.71 -7.26 -7.85
C GLU A 166 5.12 -6.66 -6.49
N ASP A 167 4.68 -5.44 -6.19
CA ASP A 167 4.87 -4.81 -4.88
C ASP A 167 3.99 -5.44 -3.78
N LEU A 168 3.06 -6.32 -4.17
CA LEU A 168 2.19 -7.02 -3.25
C LEU A 168 3.01 -7.97 -2.37
N GLN A 169 2.97 -7.70 -1.06
CA GLN A 169 3.54 -8.59 -0.05
C GLN A 169 2.50 -9.63 0.39
N ASP A 170 2.98 -10.81 0.77
CA ASP A 170 2.14 -11.82 1.43
C ASP A 170 1.56 -11.27 2.74
N CYS A 171 0.34 -11.69 3.09
CA CYS A 171 -0.27 -11.24 4.34
C CYS A 171 0.58 -11.63 5.57
N LEU A 172 0.78 -10.67 6.48
CA LEU A 172 1.52 -10.86 7.73
C LEU A 172 0.64 -10.53 8.94
N THR A 173 0.45 -11.49 9.84
CA THR A 173 -0.37 -11.31 11.04
C THR A 173 0.17 -10.25 12.00
N SER A 174 1.48 -9.95 11.94
CA SER A 174 2.13 -8.91 12.74
C SER A 174 1.65 -7.49 12.44
N GLU A 175 0.94 -7.28 11.33
CA GLU A 175 0.39 -5.97 10.95
C GLU A 175 -0.98 -5.71 11.59
N ALA A 176 -1.67 -6.76 12.03
CA ALA A 176 -2.93 -6.66 12.77
C ALA A 176 -2.66 -6.72 14.28
N THR A 177 -3.60 -6.17 15.06
CA THR A 177 -3.59 -6.30 16.52
C THR A 177 -4.91 -6.90 17.00
N ALA A 178 -4.85 -7.80 17.97
CA ALA A 178 -6.04 -8.30 18.64
C ALA A 178 -5.81 -8.47 20.13
N THR A 179 -6.89 -8.33 20.90
CA THR A 179 -6.91 -8.50 22.36
C THR A 179 -8.21 -9.16 22.77
N ASP A 180 -8.14 -10.00 23.79
CA ASP A 180 -9.31 -10.60 24.43
C ASP A 180 -9.38 -10.21 25.91
N ASN A 181 -10.57 -10.28 26.51
CA ASN A 181 -10.77 -9.91 27.92
C ASN A 181 -10.36 -11.02 28.91
N CYS A 182 -10.28 -12.28 28.49
CA CYS A 182 -9.98 -13.40 29.38
C CYS A 182 -8.67 -14.13 29.05
N SER A 183 -8.22 -14.12 27.79
CA SER A 183 -7.18 -15.04 27.33
C SER A 183 -6.25 -14.47 26.25
N GLU A 184 -5.24 -15.27 25.87
CA GLU A 184 -4.38 -14.96 24.74
C GLU A 184 -5.12 -15.20 23.42
N VAL A 185 -4.73 -14.46 22.38
CA VAL A 185 -5.37 -14.48 21.06
C VAL A 185 -4.38 -14.98 20.01
N GLU A 186 -4.80 -15.96 19.22
CA GLU A 186 -4.12 -16.38 18.00
C GLU A 186 -4.64 -15.59 16.80
N LEU A 187 -3.73 -15.08 15.97
CA LEU A 187 -4.04 -14.39 14.73
C LEU A 187 -3.71 -15.26 13.52
N SER A 188 -4.59 -15.24 12.53
CA SER A 188 -4.34 -15.78 11.19
C SER A 188 -4.77 -14.77 10.14
N CYS A 189 -4.17 -14.84 8.95
CA CYS A 189 -4.56 -14.02 7.80
C CYS A 189 -4.73 -14.90 6.57
N ILE A 190 -5.66 -14.49 5.69
CA ILE A 190 -5.88 -15.09 4.38
C ILE A 190 -5.93 -13.96 3.36
N GLN A 191 -5.02 -14.03 2.39
CA GLN A 191 -5.03 -13.13 1.25
C GLN A 191 -6.01 -13.64 0.19
N GLY A 192 -6.93 -12.76 -0.22
CA GLY A 192 -7.86 -13.05 -1.30
C GLY A 192 -7.20 -13.04 -2.67
N GLU A 193 -7.95 -13.48 -3.67
CA GLU A 193 -7.55 -13.36 -5.07
C GLU A 193 -7.67 -11.92 -5.55
N LEU A 194 -6.85 -11.56 -6.55
CA LEU A 194 -7.00 -10.34 -7.33
C LEU A 194 -8.40 -10.28 -7.99
N LYS A 195 -9.12 -9.17 -7.75
CA LYS A 195 -10.34 -8.82 -8.48
C LYS A 195 -10.06 -7.60 -9.35
N GLY A 196 -10.22 -7.76 -10.67
CA GLY A 196 -9.75 -6.79 -11.65
C GLY A 196 -8.53 -7.32 -12.37
N ASP A 197 -7.62 -6.42 -12.74
CA ASP A 197 -6.35 -6.74 -13.39
C ASP A 197 -5.18 -6.05 -12.64
N GLU A 198 -3.98 -6.19 -13.18
CA GLU A 198 -2.74 -5.59 -12.65
C GLU A 198 -2.71 -4.06 -12.77
N CYS A 199 -3.64 -3.46 -13.50
CA CYS A 199 -3.73 -2.03 -13.71
C CYS A 199 -4.76 -1.38 -12.78
N LYS A 200 -5.90 -2.04 -12.56
CA LYS A 200 -7.00 -1.61 -11.68
C LYS A 200 -7.59 -2.81 -10.96
N GLY A 201 -6.93 -3.17 -9.87
CA GLY A 201 -7.20 -4.37 -9.10
C GLY A 201 -7.54 -4.08 -7.64
N ILE A 202 -8.22 -5.03 -7.01
CA ILE A 202 -8.46 -5.02 -5.57
C ILE A 202 -8.16 -6.42 -5.01
N ILE A 203 -7.43 -6.45 -3.91
CA ILE A 203 -7.18 -7.63 -3.09
C ILE A 203 -7.68 -7.35 -1.68
N ILE A 204 -8.40 -8.32 -1.11
CA ILE A 204 -8.90 -8.22 0.27
C ILE A 204 -8.14 -9.22 1.12
N VAL A 205 -7.46 -8.73 2.15
CA VAL A 205 -6.82 -9.56 3.18
C VAL A 205 -7.75 -9.66 4.37
N THR A 206 -8.09 -10.88 4.78
CA THR A 206 -8.95 -11.14 5.94
C THR A 206 -8.11 -11.64 7.10
N PHE A 207 -8.14 -10.92 8.21
CA PHE A 207 -7.52 -11.32 9.47
C PHE A 207 -8.58 -11.93 10.39
N THR A 208 -8.25 -13.06 11.02
CA THR A 208 -9.11 -13.74 11.99
C THR A 208 -8.38 -13.87 13.32
N ALA A 209 -9.01 -13.38 14.38
CA ALA A 209 -8.56 -13.54 15.76
C ALA A 209 -9.37 -14.66 16.42
N THR A 210 -8.68 -15.58 17.10
CA THR A 210 -9.29 -16.70 17.85
C THR A 210 -8.75 -16.68 19.27
N ASP A 211 -9.63 -16.64 20.27
CA ASP A 211 -9.22 -16.78 21.67
C ASP A 211 -8.90 -18.24 22.05
N ALA A 212 -8.44 -18.48 23.27
CA ALA A 212 -8.16 -19.83 23.77
C ALA A 212 -9.41 -20.72 23.89
N CYS A 213 -10.60 -20.12 23.83
CA CYS A 213 -11.91 -20.76 23.97
C CYS A 213 -12.61 -21.05 22.64
N GLY A 214 -12.00 -20.63 21.52
CA GLY A 214 -12.52 -20.80 20.18
C GLY A 214 -13.54 -19.74 19.75
N ASN A 215 -13.72 -18.66 20.52
CA ASN A 215 -14.48 -17.50 20.03
C ASN A 215 -13.64 -16.74 19.01
N THR A 216 -14.29 -16.23 17.96
CA THR A 216 -13.61 -15.62 16.81
C THR A 216 -14.21 -14.28 16.40
N ASP A 217 -13.36 -13.38 15.96
CA ASP A 217 -13.73 -12.15 15.26
C ASP A 217 -12.82 -11.92 14.06
N SER A 218 -13.27 -11.13 13.08
CA SER A 218 -12.52 -10.88 11.84
C SER A 218 -12.56 -9.43 11.40
N ALA A 219 -11.47 -8.98 10.78
CA ALA A 219 -11.37 -7.67 10.15
C ALA A 219 -10.62 -7.76 8.82
N THR A 220 -10.89 -6.85 7.91
CA THR A 220 -10.32 -6.85 6.56
C THR A 220 -9.48 -5.62 6.29
N GLN A 221 -8.45 -5.80 5.47
CA GLN A 221 -7.70 -4.73 4.82
C GLN A 221 -7.94 -4.82 3.31
N THR A 222 -8.16 -3.68 2.66
CA THR A 222 -8.27 -3.56 1.21
C THR A 222 -6.95 -3.06 0.63
N ILE A 223 -6.36 -3.82 -0.28
CA ILE A 223 -5.20 -3.43 -1.07
C ILE A 223 -5.71 -3.10 -2.48
N THR A 224 -5.55 -1.85 -2.88
CA THR A 224 -5.92 -1.39 -4.23
C THR A 224 -4.68 -1.36 -5.10
N ILE A 225 -4.74 -1.97 -6.28
CA ILE A 225 -3.72 -1.84 -7.33
C ILE A 225 -4.25 -0.80 -8.32
N ASN A 226 -3.49 0.25 -8.54
CA ASN A 226 -3.86 1.30 -9.47
C ASN A 226 -2.61 1.91 -10.08
N ASP A 227 -2.26 1.44 -11.27
CA ASP A 227 -1.16 1.99 -12.04
C ASP A 227 -1.60 3.29 -12.73
N THR A 228 -0.81 4.33 -12.53
CA THR A 228 -1.02 5.68 -13.04
C THR A 228 0.29 6.34 -13.47
N THR A 229 1.37 5.58 -13.47
CA THR A 229 2.69 6.09 -13.82
C THR A 229 2.85 5.94 -15.32
N GLU A 230 3.31 7.00 -15.98
CA GLU A 230 3.62 6.93 -17.40
C GLU A 230 4.96 6.22 -17.59
N PRO A 231 5.13 5.44 -18.69
CA PRO A 231 6.43 4.94 -19.09
C PRO A 231 7.38 6.12 -19.40
N GLU A 232 8.69 5.87 -19.40
CA GLU A 232 9.73 6.86 -19.69
C GLU A 232 10.55 6.41 -20.89
N ILE A 233 10.54 7.20 -21.99
CA ILE A 233 11.36 6.96 -23.18
C ILE A 233 12.78 7.55 -22.98
N GLU A 234 13.82 6.79 -23.35
CA GLU A 234 15.19 7.30 -23.38
C GLU A 234 15.35 8.32 -24.52
N ASP A 235 15.78 9.53 -24.16
CA ASP A 235 15.94 10.66 -25.08
C ASP A 235 16.98 10.37 -26.19
N VAL A 236 16.66 10.83 -27.40
CA VAL A 236 17.54 10.73 -28.56
C VAL A 236 17.85 12.14 -29.02
N GLU A 237 19.10 12.58 -28.80
CA GLU A 237 19.55 13.90 -29.24
C GLU A 237 19.38 14.09 -30.75
N ASP A 238 19.01 15.31 -31.15
CA ASP A 238 18.95 15.71 -32.55
C ASP A 238 20.29 15.47 -33.25
N PHE A 239 20.26 15.00 -34.50
CA PHE A 239 21.49 14.69 -35.25
C PHE A 239 21.35 14.95 -36.75
N GLN A 240 22.49 14.97 -37.44
CA GLN A 240 22.57 15.13 -38.89
C GLN A 240 23.17 13.88 -39.54
N LEU A 241 22.60 13.45 -40.66
CA LEU A 241 23.15 12.38 -41.49
C LEU A 241 24.47 12.84 -42.15
N GLU A 242 25.44 11.93 -42.22
CA GLU A 242 26.82 12.26 -42.61
C GLU A 242 26.95 12.65 -44.09
N ASP A 243 26.33 11.89 -45.00
CA ASP A 243 26.47 12.13 -46.44
C ASP A 243 25.33 12.99 -47.01
N CYS A 244 25.64 13.78 -48.03
CA CYS A 244 24.63 14.54 -48.77
C CYS A 244 23.66 13.61 -49.51
N ASN A 245 22.40 14.04 -49.62
CA ASN A 245 21.33 13.30 -50.29
C ASN A 245 21.06 11.91 -49.70
N THR A 246 21.55 11.64 -48.48
CA THR A 246 21.31 10.38 -47.77
C THR A 246 19.81 10.13 -47.65
N SER A 247 19.37 8.91 -47.96
CA SER A 247 17.98 8.49 -47.75
C SER A 247 17.62 8.51 -46.27
N TRP A 248 16.44 9.05 -45.93
CA TRP A 248 15.92 9.06 -44.57
C TRP A 248 15.83 7.64 -43.98
N PRO A 249 16.20 7.45 -42.70
CA PRO A 249 15.89 6.22 -41.96
C PRO A 249 14.38 5.91 -42.00
N GLU A 250 14.03 4.63 -42.17
CA GLU A 250 12.63 4.18 -42.13
C GLU A 250 12.02 4.36 -40.73
N TYR A 251 12.84 4.26 -39.69
CA TYR A 251 12.52 4.55 -38.30
C TYR A 251 13.84 4.71 -37.53
N LEU A 252 13.75 5.30 -36.35
CA LEU A 252 14.80 5.32 -35.34
C LEU A 252 14.45 4.36 -34.21
N THR A 253 15.44 4.01 -33.39
CA THR A 253 15.24 3.13 -32.24
C THR A 253 15.79 3.76 -30.97
N THR A 254 15.07 3.64 -29.87
CA THR A 254 15.54 3.99 -28.53
C THR A 254 15.09 2.93 -27.52
N THR A 255 15.39 3.10 -26.23
CA THR A 255 14.85 2.27 -25.15
C THR A 255 13.82 3.02 -24.32
N TRP A 256 13.12 2.31 -23.44
CA TRP A 256 12.17 2.90 -22.49
C TRP A 256 12.11 2.05 -21.22
N THR A 257 11.60 2.62 -20.14
CA THR A 257 11.40 1.95 -18.85
C THR A 257 10.03 2.28 -18.27
N ASP A 258 9.54 1.44 -17.35
CA ASP A 258 8.32 1.68 -16.60
C ASP A 258 8.45 1.09 -15.19
N ASN A 259 7.62 1.54 -14.24
CA ASN A 259 7.67 1.06 -12.86
C ASN A 259 7.08 -0.34 -12.70
N CYS A 260 6.10 -0.72 -13.51
CA CYS A 260 5.37 -2.00 -13.40
C CYS A 260 5.57 -2.92 -14.60
N ALA A 261 6.13 -2.42 -15.70
CA ALA A 261 6.47 -3.18 -16.89
C ALA A 261 7.98 -3.18 -17.18
N GLU A 262 8.48 -4.33 -17.65
CA GLU A 262 9.85 -4.41 -18.14
C GLU A 262 9.99 -3.71 -19.51
N GLY A 263 11.03 -2.87 -19.63
CA GLY A 263 11.33 -2.09 -20.83
C GLY A 263 11.96 -2.88 -22.00
N GLY A 264 12.08 -2.23 -23.15
CA GLY A 264 12.66 -2.82 -24.37
C GLY A 264 13.01 -1.79 -25.46
N SER A 265 13.29 -2.25 -26.68
CA SER A 265 13.52 -1.34 -27.81
C SER A 265 12.19 -0.80 -28.36
N LEU A 266 12.17 0.49 -28.65
CA LEU A 266 11.04 1.24 -29.21
C LEU A 266 11.43 1.85 -30.55
N ASN A 267 10.56 1.71 -31.55
CA ASN A 267 10.75 2.35 -32.87
C ASN A 267 9.94 3.64 -32.95
N SER A 268 10.51 4.68 -33.56
CA SER A 268 9.77 5.88 -33.95
C SER A 268 8.85 5.63 -35.16
N ASN A 269 8.08 6.65 -35.55
CA ASN A 269 7.53 6.76 -36.89
C ASN A 269 8.63 6.89 -37.98
N ALA A 270 8.23 7.07 -39.25
CA ALA A 270 9.15 7.22 -40.38
C ALA A 270 9.68 8.65 -40.61
N GLY A 271 9.55 9.51 -39.62
CA GLY A 271 9.85 10.93 -39.73
C GLY A 271 8.81 11.69 -40.57
N VAL A 272 8.33 12.81 -40.06
CA VAL A 272 7.49 13.75 -40.82
C VAL A 272 8.33 14.93 -41.31
N ASP A 273 7.98 15.48 -42.47
CA ASP A 273 8.64 16.67 -43.02
C ASP A 273 8.54 17.85 -42.05
N ASP A 274 9.69 18.43 -41.68
CA ASP A 274 9.79 19.55 -40.73
C ASP A 274 10.47 20.79 -41.37
N GLY A 275 10.44 20.87 -42.70
CA GLY A 275 10.92 22.03 -43.45
C GLY A 275 12.40 21.99 -43.80
N THR A 276 12.94 23.15 -44.18
CA THR A 276 14.29 23.31 -44.71
C THR A 276 14.98 24.55 -44.14
N SER A 277 16.30 24.62 -44.21
CA SER A 277 17.09 25.82 -43.92
C SER A 277 16.73 26.97 -44.86
N GLU A 278 17.14 28.20 -44.51
CA GLU A 278 16.85 29.42 -45.28
C GLU A 278 17.49 29.41 -46.69
N ASP A 279 18.67 28.81 -46.81
CA ASP A 279 19.38 28.58 -48.08
C ASP A 279 18.88 27.35 -48.84
N GLY A 280 18.05 26.50 -48.22
CA GLY A 280 17.50 25.29 -48.81
C GLY A 280 18.42 24.07 -48.79
N CYS A 281 19.63 24.19 -48.22
CA CYS A 281 20.67 23.15 -48.27
C CYS A 281 20.53 22.07 -47.19
N ILE A 282 19.70 22.31 -46.17
CA ILE A 282 19.40 21.34 -45.13
C ILE A 282 17.90 21.06 -45.13
N GLN A 283 17.55 19.79 -45.11
CA GLN A 283 16.18 19.33 -44.86
C GLN A 283 16.09 18.75 -43.45
N TYR A 284 14.93 18.90 -42.81
CA TYR A 284 14.64 18.39 -41.48
C TYR A 284 13.49 17.40 -41.51
N ARG A 285 13.58 16.37 -40.67
CA ARG A 285 12.44 15.51 -40.33
C ARG A 285 12.30 15.34 -38.83
N LEU A 286 11.06 15.42 -38.35
CA LEU A 286 10.70 15.16 -36.96
C LEU A 286 10.29 13.69 -36.80
N TYR A 287 11.06 12.94 -36.02
CA TYR A 287 10.75 11.57 -35.64
C TYR A 287 10.05 11.56 -34.28
N THR A 288 8.99 10.75 -34.16
CA THR A 288 8.18 10.66 -32.93
C THR A 288 8.17 9.24 -32.42
N PHE A 289 8.53 9.06 -31.16
CA PHE A 289 8.39 7.83 -30.40
C PHE A 289 7.11 7.90 -29.56
N THR A 290 6.33 6.83 -29.54
CA THR A 290 5.12 6.76 -28.71
C THR A 290 5.02 5.37 -28.11
N ILE A 291 4.89 5.30 -26.79
CA ILE A 291 4.65 4.07 -26.06
C ILE A 291 3.42 4.22 -25.18
N THR A 292 2.71 3.12 -25.00
CA THR A 292 1.59 3.02 -24.06
C THR A 292 1.77 1.72 -23.31
N ASP A 293 1.78 1.79 -21.99
CA ASP A 293 1.90 0.61 -21.14
C ASP A 293 0.63 -0.28 -21.22
N SER A 294 0.64 -1.40 -20.51
CA SER A 294 -0.52 -2.31 -20.44
C SER A 294 -1.74 -1.70 -19.75
N CYS A 295 -1.54 -0.62 -18.99
CA CYS A 295 -2.54 0.07 -18.17
C CYS A 295 -3.14 1.30 -18.84
N GLY A 296 -2.61 1.69 -20.00
CA GLY A 296 -3.07 2.80 -20.81
C GLY A 296 -2.40 4.14 -20.49
N ASN A 297 -1.36 4.17 -19.66
CA ASN A 297 -0.54 5.37 -19.51
C ASN A 297 0.43 5.46 -20.69
N SER A 298 0.69 6.66 -21.17
CA SER A 298 1.39 6.87 -22.44
C SER A 298 2.43 7.96 -22.35
N ASP A 299 3.54 7.75 -23.03
CA ASP A 299 4.61 8.73 -23.17
C ASP A 299 4.95 8.96 -24.65
N THR A 300 5.46 10.14 -24.97
CA THR A 300 5.79 10.55 -26.34
C THR A 300 6.98 11.49 -26.34
N GLU A 301 8.00 11.09 -27.10
CA GLU A 301 9.23 11.87 -27.28
C GLU A 301 9.55 12.09 -28.75
N THR A 302 10.33 13.13 -29.04
CA THR A 302 10.65 13.52 -30.41
C THR A 302 12.11 13.87 -30.60
N THR A 303 12.64 13.59 -31.79
CA THR A 303 14.00 13.96 -32.21
C THR A 303 13.98 14.49 -33.63
N ILE A 304 14.81 15.48 -33.93
CA ILE A 304 14.97 16.08 -35.25
C ILE A 304 16.20 15.47 -35.93
N VAL A 305 15.98 14.95 -37.15
CA VAL A 305 17.07 14.47 -38.01
C VAL A 305 17.22 15.42 -39.19
N ALA A 306 18.44 15.91 -39.39
CA ALA A 306 18.82 16.73 -40.53
C ALA A 306 19.58 15.92 -41.59
N ARG A 307 19.53 16.39 -42.84
CA ARG A 307 20.46 15.96 -43.89
C ARG A 307 20.84 17.12 -44.79
N GLU A 308 22.05 17.09 -45.32
CA GLU A 308 22.44 17.94 -46.43
C GLU A 308 21.71 17.45 -47.69
N TYR A 309 21.13 18.38 -48.45
CA TYR A 309 20.34 18.09 -49.63
C TYR A 309 20.60 19.15 -50.69
N ASP A 310 21.14 18.71 -51.82
CA ASP A 310 21.32 19.55 -53.00
C ASP A 310 21.23 18.72 -54.28
N MET A 311 20.53 19.28 -55.26
CA MET A 311 20.28 18.70 -56.57
C MET A 311 20.61 19.69 -57.69
N THR A 312 21.25 20.81 -57.36
CA THR A 312 21.56 21.90 -58.30
C THR A 312 22.97 21.69 -58.81
N ASP A 313 23.17 21.75 -60.12
CA ASP A 313 24.52 21.72 -60.66
C ASP A 313 25.25 23.03 -60.30
N PRO A 314 26.52 22.98 -59.90
CA PRO A 314 27.33 24.18 -59.73
C PRO A 314 27.41 24.96 -61.06
N GLU A 315 27.58 26.27 -61.01
CA GLU A 315 27.69 27.12 -62.20
C GLU A 315 29.13 27.60 -62.40
N ILE A 316 29.78 27.17 -63.48
CA ILE A 316 31.10 27.69 -63.88
C ILE A 316 30.93 29.03 -64.62
N VAL A 317 31.71 30.03 -64.24
CA VAL A 317 31.80 31.28 -65.00
C VAL A 317 32.51 31.02 -66.32
N ASP A 318 31.79 31.21 -67.42
CA ASP A 318 32.32 31.00 -68.77
C ASP A 318 33.53 31.90 -69.04
N LEU A 319 34.58 31.30 -69.62
CA LEU A 319 35.79 31.99 -70.04
C LEU A 319 35.79 32.02 -71.56
N GLU A 320 35.61 33.22 -72.11
CA GLU A 320 35.55 33.43 -73.56
C GLU A 320 36.82 32.92 -74.28
N ASP A 321 36.63 32.35 -75.47
CA ASP A 321 37.71 31.93 -76.36
C ASP A 321 38.68 33.09 -76.64
N PHE A 322 39.98 32.79 -76.64
CA PHE A 322 41.00 33.82 -76.86
C PHE A 322 42.21 33.31 -77.63
N GLN A 323 43.01 34.25 -78.16
CA GLN A 323 44.24 33.97 -78.88
C GLN A 323 45.45 34.49 -78.08
N LEU A 324 46.51 33.69 -78.00
CA LEU A 324 47.79 34.10 -77.42
C LEU A 324 48.45 35.17 -78.30
N GLU A 325 49.00 36.22 -77.68
CA GLU A 325 49.49 37.41 -78.39
C GLU A 325 50.71 37.15 -79.28
N ASP A 326 51.67 36.35 -78.83
CA ASP A 326 52.92 36.11 -79.55
C ASP A 326 52.92 34.80 -80.35
N CYS A 327 53.59 34.79 -81.51
CA CYS A 327 53.82 33.58 -82.29
C CYS A 327 54.70 32.58 -81.54
N ASN A 328 54.37 31.29 -81.67
CA ASN A 328 55.04 30.18 -80.98
C ASN A 328 55.00 30.26 -79.45
N THR A 329 54.06 31.03 -78.87
CA THR A 329 53.84 31.07 -77.41
C THR A 329 53.57 29.66 -76.88
N SER A 330 54.21 29.31 -75.76
CA SER A 330 53.93 28.06 -75.06
C SER A 330 52.50 28.03 -74.54
N TRP A 331 51.82 26.91 -74.70
CA TRP A 331 50.48 26.71 -74.14
C TRP A 331 50.47 26.91 -72.62
N PRO A 332 49.47 27.60 -72.05
CA PRO A 332 49.23 27.61 -70.61
C PRO A 332 49.14 26.19 -70.06
N GLU A 333 49.74 25.94 -68.89
CA GLU A 333 49.65 24.65 -68.20
C GLU A 333 48.22 24.36 -67.73
N TYR A 334 47.46 25.39 -67.41
CA TYR A 334 46.02 25.38 -67.13
C TYR A 334 45.49 26.82 -67.26
N LEU A 335 44.18 26.95 -67.39
CA LEU A 335 43.44 28.19 -67.27
C LEU A 335 42.73 28.20 -65.91
N THR A 336 42.33 29.39 -65.45
CA THR A 336 41.60 29.57 -64.20
C THR A 336 40.29 30.30 -64.45
N THR A 337 39.20 29.82 -63.87
CA THR A 337 37.92 30.53 -63.78
C THR A 337 37.37 30.47 -62.35
N THR A 338 36.18 31.01 -62.11
CA THR A 338 35.44 30.88 -60.86
C THR A 338 34.17 30.07 -61.07
N TRP A 339 33.62 29.52 -60.00
CA TRP A 339 32.32 28.86 -60.01
C TRP A 339 31.53 29.25 -58.75
N THR A 340 30.22 29.15 -58.82
CA THR A 340 29.29 29.38 -57.72
C THR A 340 28.32 28.22 -57.59
N ASP A 341 27.84 27.99 -56.38
CA ASP A 341 26.74 27.05 -56.13
C ASP A 341 25.89 27.55 -54.96
N ASN A 342 24.64 27.12 -54.88
CA ASN A 342 23.74 27.51 -53.80
C ASN A 342 24.03 26.77 -52.49
N CYS A 343 24.60 25.56 -52.52
CA CYS A 343 24.83 24.71 -51.34
C CYS A 343 26.29 24.30 -51.11
N ALA A 344 27.19 24.63 -52.02
CA ALA A 344 28.62 24.46 -51.87
C ALA A 344 29.36 25.80 -51.82
N GLU A 345 30.49 25.82 -51.08
CA GLU A 345 31.38 26.97 -51.09
C GLU A 345 32.05 27.10 -52.47
N GLY A 346 31.59 28.08 -53.26
CA GLY A 346 32.18 28.43 -54.56
C GLY A 346 33.66 28.86 -54.47
N GLY A 347 34.35 28.94 -55.60
CA GLY A 347 35.78 29.26 -55.59
C GLY A 347 36.44 29.34 -56.97
N SER A 348 37.77 29.27 -56.97
CA SER A 348 38.58 29.21 -58.20
C SER A 348 38.69 27.77 -58.71
N LEU A 349 38.65 27.59 -60.03
CA LEU A 349 38.69 26.31 -60.72
C LEU A 349 39.77 26.33 -61.80
N ASN A 350 40.59 25.28 -61.84
CA ASN A 350 41.60 25.09 -62.88
C ASN A 350 41.06 24.15 -63.96
N SER A 351 41.32 24.48 -65.22
CA SER A 351 41.08 23.55 -66.34
C SER A 351 42.08 22.39 -66.34
N ASN A 352 41.86 21.44 -67.25
CA ASN A 352 42.91 20.52 -67.71
C ASN A 352 44.09 21.27 -68.40
N ALA A 353 45.08 20.53 -68.88
CA ALA A 353 46.27 21.10 -69.54
C ALA A 353 46.08 21.51 -71.03
N GLY A 354 44.82 21.57 -71.48
CA GLY A 354 44.47 21.79 -72.88
C GLY A 354 44.77 20.56 -73.75
N VAL A 355 43.79 20.11 -74.50
CA VAL A 355 43.92 19.02 -75.49
C VAL A 355 44.05 19.63 -76.89
N ASP A 356 44.86 19.02 -77.75
CA ASP A 356 45.01 19.44 -79.16
C ASP A 356 43.65 19.40 -79.87
N ASP A 357 43.24 20.54 -80.45
CA ASP A 357 41.95 20.72 -81.14
C ASP A 357 42.15 21.09 -82.64
N GLY A 358 43.33 20.78 -83.16
CA GLY A 358 43.64 20.91 -84.58
C GLY A 358 44.17 22.28 -84.99
N THR A 359 44.08 22.56 -86.30
CA THR A 359 44.65 23.76 -86.93
C THR A 359 43.67 24.40 -87.90
N ASN A 360 43.86 25.70 -88.17
CA ASN A 360 43.14 26.37 -89.26
C ASN A 360 43.60 25.85 -90.65
N GLU A 361 42.89 26.26 -91.71
CA GLU A 361 43.09 25.77 -93.09
C GLU A 361 44.51 26.01 -93.62
N ASP A 362 45.13 27.14 -93.26
CA ASP A 362 46.49 27.51 -93.69
C ASP A 362 47.59 26.95 -92.76
N GLY A 363 47.23 26.28 -91.66
CA GLY A 363 48.14 25.68 -90.69
C GLY A 363 48.87 26.65 -89.76
N CYS A 364 48.69 27.96 -89.92
CA CYS A 364 49.34 29.01 -89.12
C CYS A 364 48.71 29.21 -87.72
N ILE A 365 47.50 28.70 -87.49
CA ILE A 365 46.84 28.77 -86.17
C ILE A 365 46.62 27.35 -85.66
N GLN A 366 47.09 27.10 -84.46
CA GLN A 366 46.78 25.89 -83.68
C GLN A 366 45.73 26.22 -82.62
N TYR A 367 44.89 25.24 -82.31
CA TYR A 367 43.86 25.33 -81.27
C TYR A 367 44.13 24.32 -80.17
N ARG A 368 43.82 24.72 -78.93
CA ARG A 368 43.68 23.80 -77.80
C ARG A 368 42.36 24.01 -77.08
N LEU A 369 41.69 22.90 -76.76
CA LEU A 369 40.49 22.88 -75.96
C LEU A 369 40.84 22.67 -74.49
N TYR A 370 40.55 23.66 -73.66
CA TYR A 370 40.67 23.58 -72.21
C TYR A 370 39.31 23.22 -71.62
N THR A 371 39.29 22.26 -70.69
CA THR A 371 38.05 21.77 -70.06
C THR A 371 38.11 22.03 -68.56
N PHE A 372 37.09 22.69 -68.03
CA PHE A 372 36.84 22.88 -66.61
C PHE A 372 35.80 21.86 -66.17
N THR A 373 36.02 21.20 -65.03
CA THR A 373 35.05 20.27 -64.45
C THR A 373 35.03 20.46 -62.95
N ILE A 374 33.85 20.65 -62.38
CA ILE A 374 33.64 20.71 -60.94
C ILE A 374 32.52 19.74 -60.55
N THR A 375 32.64 19.17 -59.36
CA THR A 375 31.59 18.37 -58.72
C THR A 375 31.48 18.84 -57.29
N ASP A 376 30.27 19.18 -56.85
CA ASP A 376 30.01 19.65 -55.48
C ASP A 376 30.04 18.49 -54.45
N SER A 377 29.76 18.80 -53.18
CA SER A 377 29.68 17.80 -52.09
C SER A 377 28.54 16.80 -52.26
N CYS A 378 27.52 17.14 -53.04
CA CYS A 378 26.30 16.40 -53.26
C CYS A 378 26.32 15.55 -54.55
N GLY A 379 27.39 15.68 -55.33
CA GLY A 379 27.65 14.93 -56.54
C GLY A 379 27.11 15.57 -57.83
N ASN A 380 26.57 16.79 -57.75
CA ASN A 380 26.15 17.51 -58.95
C ASN A 380 27.39 18.09 -59.65
N SER A 381 27.37 18.18 -60.98
CA SER A 381 28.60 18.46 -61.73
C SER A 381 28.35 19.33 -62.95
N ASP A 382 29.26 20.27 -63.17
CA ASP A 382 29.26 21.13 -64.35
C ASP A 382 30.58 21.01 -65.11
N THR A 383 30.52 21.26 -66.42
CA THR A 383 31.67 21.21 -67.31
C THR A 383 31.56 22.26 -68.40
N GLU A 384 32.57 23.13 -68.43
CA GLU A 384 32.68 24.18 -69.43
C GLU A 384 34.01 24.09 -70.19
N THR A 385 34.05 24.68 -71.38
CA THR A 385 35.22 24.61 -72.25
C THR A 385 35.58 25.94 -72.89
N THR A 386 36.89 26.20 -73.01
CA THR A 386 37.44 27.38 -73.69
C THR A 386 38.43 26.94 -74.76
N ILE A 387 38.34 27.51 -75.95
CA ILE A 387 39.31 27.33 -77.02
C ILE A 387 40.38 28.42 -76.94
N VAL A 388 41.64 27.99 -76.88
CA VAL A 388 42.81 28.89 -76.96
C VAL A 388 43.49 28.69 -78.30
N ALA A 389 43.62 29.77 -79.05
CA ALA A 389 44.36 29.81 -80.31
C ALA A 389 45.79 30.33 -80.10
N ARG A 390 46.73 29.90 -80.93
CA ARG A 390 48.04 30.55 -81.05
C ARG A 390 48.50 30.59 -82.49
N GLU A 391 49.26 31.62 -82.84
CA GLU A 391 50.04 31.61 -84.07
C GLU A 391 51.22 30.64 -83.94
N TYR A 392 51.44 29.83 -84.98
CA TYR A 392 52.50 28.85 -85.03
C TYR A 392 53.22 28.93 -86.38
N ASP A 393 54.53 29.14 -86.32
CA ASP A 393 55.39 29.20 -87.51
C ASP A 393 56.72 28.49 -87.25
N MET A 394 57.02 27.51 -88.09
CA MET A 394 58.29 26.76 -88.09
C MET A 394 59.03 26.92 -89.42
N THR A 395 58.52 27.77 -90.32
CA THR A 395 59.08 27.99 -91.64
C THR A 395 60.13 29.09 -91.53
N ASP A 396 61.40 28.75 -91.78
CA ASP A 396 62.44 29.77 -91.87
C ASP A 396 62.11 30.74 -93.02
N PRO A 397 62.31 32.07 -92.83
CA PRO A 397 62.13 33.02 -93.91
C PRO A 397 63.11 32.69 -95.06
N GLU A 398 62.56 32.41 -96.24
CA GLU A 398 63.36 32.14 -97.43
C GLU A 398 63.96 33.46 -97.95
N ILE A 399 65.29 33.59 -97.86
CA ILE A 399 66.00 34.70 -98.52
C ILE A 399 66.18 34.30 -99.98
N VAL A 400 65.44 34.97 -100.87
CA VAL A 400 65.68 34.88 -102.30
C VAL A 400 67.02 35.58 -102.59
N ASP A 401 68.03 34.80 -102.95
CA ASP A 401 69.31 35.33 -103.41
C ASP A 401 69.10 36.08 -104.73
N LEU A 402 69.65 37.28 -104.84
CA LEU A 402 69.64 38.03 -106.10
C LEU A 402 70.73 37.44 -107.00
N GLU A 403 70.41 37.20 -108.28
CA GLU A 403 71.42 36.70 -109.22
C GLU A 403 72.71 37.54 -109.14
N ASP A 404 73.82 36.88 -108.80
CA ASP A 404 75.16 37.48 -108.85
C ASP A 404 75.44 37.94 -110.29
N PHE A 405 75.57 39.26 -110.48
CA PHE A 405 75.83 39.90 -111.78
C PHE A 405 77.28 39.78 -112.26
#